data_AF-A0A0Q3W4K9-F1
#
_entry.id   AF-A0A0Q3W4K9-F1
#
_cell.length_a   1.000
_cell.length_b   1.000
_cell.length_c   1.000
_cell.angle_alpha   90.00
_cell.angle_beta   90.00
_cell.angle_gamma   90.00
#
_symmetry.space_group_name_H-M   'P 1'
#
loop_
_entity.id
_entity.type
_entity.pdbx_description
1 polymer ?
#
loop_
_entity_poly.entity_id
_entity_poly.type
_entity_poly.pdbx_seq_one_letter_code
_entity_poly.pdbx_strand_id
1 'polypeptide(L)'
;METIEIVELDEKNLDHQGCYCLRSKPNSTGYINKNEWLKGSFSEGLKYIKIIENNKPAGFIEYAPIEKSSRVVYRWIEIWEK
;
A
#
# COMPACT_ATOMS: atom_id res chain seq x y z
N MET A 1 20.46 13.51 9.95
CA MET A 1 20.22 13.30 8.51
C MET A 1 18.96 12.46 8.43
N GLU A 2 17.89 12.98 7.86
CA GLU A 2 16.66 12.19 7.71
C GLU A 2 16.85 11.20 6.57
N THR A 3 16.52 9.93 6.83
CA THR A 3 16.60 8.86 5.84
C THR A 3 15.19 8.52 5.37
N ILE A 4 14.92 8.74 4.07
CA ILE A 4 13.68 8.36 3.42
C ILE A 4 13.93 7.14 2.56
N GLU A 5 13.18 6.06 2.81
CA GLU A 5 13.17 4.84 2.03
C GLU A 5 11.80 4.67 1.37
N ILE A 6 11.81 4.29 0.10
CA ILE A 6 10.62 4.06 -0.71
C ILE A 6 10.59 2.59 -1.09
N VAL A 7 9.55 1.87 -0.66
CA VAL A 7 9.41 0.42 -0.88
C VAL A 7 8.16 0.18 -1.71
N GLU A 8 8.34 -0.22 -2.98
CA GLU A 8 7.24 -0.69 -3.82
C GLU A 8 6.88 -2.14 -3.41
N LEU A 9 5.60 -2.36 -3.11
CA LEU A 9 5.10 -3.68 -2.80
C LEU A 9 4.72 -4.45 -4.06
N ASP A 10 5.04 -5.73 -4.06
CA ASP A 10 4.66 -6.69 -5.08
C ASP A 10 4.23 -8.02 -4.43
N GLU A 11 3.82 -8.99 -5.24
CA GLU A 11 3.41 -10.32 -4.76
C GLU A 11 4.50 -11.06 -3.99
N LYS A 12 5.79 -10.77 -4.25
CA LYS A 12 6.93 -11.47 -3.66
C LYS A 12 7.27 -10.92 -2.29
N ASN A 13 7.09 -9.62 -2.08
CA ASN A 13 7.50 -8.93 -0.87
C ASN A 13 6.33 -8.60 0.07
N LEU A 14 5.07 -8.64 -0.40
CA LEU A 14 3.90 -8.29 0.40
C LEU A 14 3.74 -9.15 1.66
N ASP A 15 4.03 -10.45 1.58
CA ASP A 15 3.93 -11.35 2.74
C ASP A 15 4.93 -11.01 3.85
N HIS A 16 6.09 -10.47 3.48
CA HIS A 16 7.15 -10.09 4.41
C HIS A 16 6.98 -8.64 4.91
N GLN A 17 6.55 -7.74 4.03
CA GLN A 17 6.46 -6.31 4.31
C GLN A 17 5.12 -5.89 4.89
N GLY A 18 4.04 -6.57 4.51
CA GLY A 18 2.67 -6.22 4.86
C GLY A 18 2.20 -4.88 4.27
N CYS A 19 0.88 -4.73 4.16
CA CYS A 19 0.28 -3.43 3.87
C CYS A 19 0.49 -2.42 5.03
N TYR A 20 0.42 -1.12 4.73
CA TYR A 20 0.63 -0.07 5.72
C TYR A 20 -0.43 -0.10 6.84
N CYS A 21 -1.69 -0.30 6.46
CA CYS A 21 -2.84 -0.27 7.37
C CYS A 21 -2.85 -1.50 8.30
N LEU A 22 -3.30 -1.32 9.55
CA LEU A 22 -3.50 -2.40 10.52
C LEU A 22 -2.27 -3.29 10.79
N ARG A 23 -1.06 -2.84 10.47
CA ARG A 23 0.21 -3.58 10.70
C ARG A 23 0.43 -4.06 12.14
N SER A 24 -0.18 -3.40 13.13
CA SER A 24 -0.12 -3.81 14.55
C SER A 24 -1.09 -4.94 14.89
N LYS A 25 -1.97 -5.34 13.96
CA LYS A 25 -2.99 -6.38 14.11
C LYS A 25 -2.98 -7.32 12.89
N PRO A 26 -1.89 -8.09 12.68
CA PRO A 26 -1.74 -8.94 11.49
C PRO A 26 -2.77 -10.06 11.39
N ASN A 27 -3.34 -10.50 12.52
CA ASN A 27 -4.39 -11.52 12.55
C ASN A 27 -5.81 -10.93 12.43
N SER A 28 -5.95 -9.61 12.26
CA SER A 28 -7.26 -9.01 12.06
C SER A 28 -7.78 -9.33 10.66
N THR A 29 -9.08 -9.57 10.56
CA THR A 29 -9.75 -9.81 9.27
C THR A 29 -9.49 -8.68 8.27
N GLY A 30 -9.42 -7.42 8.72
CA GLY A 30 -9.12 -6.28 7.85
C GLY A 30 -7.71 -6.33 7.25
N TYR A 31 -6.71 -6.72 8.04
CA TYR A 31 -5.33 -6.84 7.56
C TYR A 31 -5.20 -7.98 6.53
N ILE A 32 -5.75 -9.15 6.87
CA ILE A 32 -5.73 -10.34 6.01
C ILE A 32 -6.43 -10.03 4.68
N ASN A 33 -7.66 -9.50 4.74
CA ASN A 33 -8.43 -9.19 3.54
C ASN A 33 -7.75 -8.13 2.66
N LYS A 34 -7.11 -7.12 3.26
CA LYS A 34 -6.39 -6.09 2.48
C LYS A 34 -5.17 -6.69 1.78
N ASN A 35 -4.40 -7.56 2.44
CA ASN A 35 -3.25 -8.22 1.80
C ASN A 35 -3.69 -9.15 0.66
N GLU A 36 -4.74 -9.95 0.86
CA GLU A 36 -5.26 -10.81 -0.21
C GLU A 36 -5.80 -9.99 -1.39
N TRP A 37 -6.49 -8.88 -1.12
CA TRP A 37 -6.94 -7.96 -2.16
C TRP A 37 -5.76 -7.32 -2.91
N LEU A 38 -4.70 -6.91 -2.21
CA LEU A 38 -3.50 -6.34 -2.83
C LEU A 38 -2.81 -7.35 -3.75
N LYS A 39 -2.64 -8.61 -3.32
CA LYS A 39 -2.07 -9.68 -4.16
C LYS A 39 -2.79 -9.80 -5.50
N GLY A 40 -4.12 -9.89 -5.47
CA GLY A 40 -4.92 -9.95 -6.70
C GLY A 40 -4.81 -8.68 -7.54
N SER A 41 -4.84 -7.51 -6.89
CA SER A 41 -4.87 -6.21 -7.56
C SER A 41 -3.54 -5.86 -8.25
N PHE A 42 -2.41 -6.39 -7.80
CA PHE A 42 -1.12 -6.18 -8.47
C PHE A 42 -1.12 -6.70 -9.91
N SER A 43 -1.74 -7.86 -10.14
CA SER A 43 -1.92 -8.41 -11.49
C SER A 43 -2.80 -7.53 -12.40
N GLU A 44 -3.64 -6.69 -11.80
CA GLU A 44 -4.51 -5.75 -12.50
C GLU A 44 -3.87 -4.36 -12.71
N GLY A 45 -2.60 -4.20 -12.31
CA GLY A 45 -1.83 -2.96 -12.50
C GLY A 45 -1.87 -1.99 -11.32
N LEU A 46 -2.42 -2.39 -10.16
CA LEU A 46 -2.28 -1.61 -8.93
C LEU A 46 -0.81 -1.52 -8.54
N LYS A 47 -0.37 -0.32 -8.17
CA LYS A 47 0.91 -0.08 -7.54
C LYS A 47 0.72 0.47 -6.14
N TYR A 48 1.46 -0.12 -5.21
CA TYR A 48 1.42 0.21 -3.78
C TYR A 48 2.82 0.52 -3.30
N ILE A 49 3.05 1.74 -2.83
CA ILE A 49 4.37 2.22 -2.41
C ILE A 49 4.31 2.61 -0.94
N LYS A 50 5.19 2.05 -0.10
CA LYS A 50 5.37 2.47 1.29
C LYS A 50 6.47 3.50 1.39
N ILE A 51 6.24 4.51 2.22
CA ILE A 51 7.23 5.54 2.57
C ILE A 51 7.67 5.26 4.00
N ILE A 52 8.97 5.09 4.20
CA ILE A 52 9.58 4.85 5.50
C ILE A 52 10.54 6.01 5.78
N GLU A 53 10.31 6.74 6.85
CA GLU A 53 11.15 7.83 7.31
C GLU A 53 11.79 7.43 8.65
N ASN A 54 13.12 7.49 8.73
CA ASN A 54 13.86 7.18 9.95
C ASN A 54 13.48 5.80 10.56
N ASN A 55 13.37 4.77 9.71
CA ASN A 55 12.91 3.40 10.04
C ASN A 55 11.47 3.30 10.58
N LYS A 56 10.65 4.34 10.43
CA LYS A 56 9.23 4.34 10.78
C LYS A 56 8.41 4.55 9.53
N PRO A 57 7.35 3.77 9.28
CA PRO A 57 6.52 4.03 8.13
C PRO A 57 5.77 5.35 8.35
N ALA A 58 5.95 6.24 7.38
CA ALA A 58 5.45 7.60 7.36
C ALA A 58 4.16 7.72 6.53
N GLY A 59 4.00 6.86 5.52
CA GLY A 59 2.81 6.84 4.69
C GLY A 59 2.86 5.76 3.62
N PHE A 60 1.90 5.82 2.71
CA PHE A 60 1.86 5.00 1.51
C PHE A 60 1.18 5.74 0.36
N ILE A 61 1.43 5.29 -0.86
CA ILE A 61 0.81 5.79 -2.09
C ILE A 61 0.23 4.59 -2.82
N GLU A 62 -1.05 4.67 -3.19
CA GLU A 62 -1.74 3.71 -4.06
C GLU A 62 -2.13 4.40 -5.36
N TYR A 63 -1.86 3.74 -6.48
CA TYR A 63 -2.39 4.16 -7.78
C TYR A 63 -2.70 2.95 -8.64
N ALA A 64 -3.83 3.01 -9.36
CA ALA A 64 -4.35 1.95 -10.20
C ALA A 64 -4.76 2.51 -11.57
N PRO A 65 -4.87 1.65 -12.61
CA PRO A 65 -5.43 2.06 -13.89
C PRO A 65 -6.84 2.62 -13.72
N ILE A 66 -7.16 3.66 -14.49
CA ILE A 66 -8.41 4.42 -14.35
C ILE A 66 -9.64 3.55 -14.63
N GLU A 67 -9.51 2.59 -15.55
CA GLU A 67 -10.53 1.63 -15.95
C GLU A 67 -10.88 0.62 -14.84
N LYS A 68 -10.02 0.48 -13.82
CA LYS A 68 -10.22 -0.39 -12.67
C LYS A 68 -10.72 0.35 -11.43
N SER A 69 -10.86 1.68 -11.49
CA SER A 69 -11.31 2.48 -10.36
C SER A 69 -12.84 2.51 -10.25
N SER A 70 -13.37 2.23 -9.05
CA SER A 70 -14.82 2.27 -8.77
C SER A 70 -15.42 3.68 -8.87
N ARG A 71 -14.57 4.71 -8.72
CA ARG A 71 -14.90 6.12 -8.94
C ARG A 71 -13.73 6.77 -9.67
N VAL A 72 -13.96 7.21 -10.89
CA VAL A 72 -12.98 8.00 -11.64
C VAL A 72 -12.82 9.35 -10.94
N VAL A 73 -11.70 9.52 -10.25
CA VAL A 73 -11.28 10.82 -9.74
C VAL A 73 -10.08 11.25 -10.58
N TYR A 74 -10.24 12.33 -11.33
CA TYR A 74 -9.13 12.98 -12.04
C TYR A 74 -8.12 13.45 -10.99
N ARG A 75 -7.08 12.64 -10.76
CA ARG A 75 -6.02 12.76 -9.74
C ARG A 75 -6.41 12.24 -8.35
N TRP A 76 -6.03 11.00 -8.05
CA TRP A 76 -6.02 10.45 -6.70
C TRP A 76 -4.57 10.36 -6.21
N ILE A 77 -4.21 11.18 -5.24
CA ILE A 77 -3.10 10.90 -4.35
C ILE A 77 -3.70 11.01 -2.95
N GLU A 78 -4.04 9.86 -2.36
CA GLU A 78 -4.52 9.81 -0.98
C GLU A 78 -3.28 9.67 -0.09
N ILE A 79 -2.71 10.81 0.30
CA ILE A 79 -1.63 10.85 1.29
C ILE A 79 -2.31 10.71 2.65
N TRP A 80 -2.27 9.50 3.19
CA TRP A 80 -2.66 9.25 4.57
C TRP A 80 -1.55 9.73 5.51
N GLU A 81 -1.48 11.04 5.73
CA GLU A 81 -0.76 11.62 6.87
C GLU A 81 -1.63 11.50 8.12
N LYS A 82 -0.99 11.24 9.25
CA LYS A 82 -1.63 10.97 10.53
C LYS A 82 -2.07 12.25 11.23
#